data_AF-A0A9D4UQ57-F1
#
_entry.id   AF-A0A9D4UQ57-F1
#
_cell.length_a   1.000
_cell.length_b   1.000
_cell.length_c   1.000
_cell.angle_alpha   90.00
_cell.angle_beta   90.00
_cell.angle_gamma   90.00
#
_symmetry.space_group_name_H-M   'P 1'
#
loop_
_entity.id
_entity.type
_entity.pdbx_description
1 polymer ?
#
loop_
_entity_poly.entity_id
_entity_poly.type
_entity_poly.pdbx_seq_one_letter_code
_entity_poly.pdbx_strand_id
1 'polypeptide(L)'
;MKTDLKLPVLGLVDSDPYGLKILSVYMSGSKNMSYDSYNLTTPDIKWLGVRPSDLNKYKIPEQCRLPMTDQDIKTGKDLLEEDFIKKDQNWYAELELMVKTKEKAEIQALSSFGFQYLSEVYLPTKLQEKDWI
;
A
#
# COMPACT_ATOMS: atom_id res chain seq x y z
N MET A 1 1.35 20.46 -15.65
CA MET A 1 0.79 19.11 -15.90
C MET A 1 0.02 18.53 -14.71
N LYS A 2 0.60 18.33 -13.51
CA LYS A 2 -0.21 17.94 -12.32
C LYS A 2 -1.10 19.07 -11.78
N THR A 3 -0.63 20.32 -11.87
CA THR A 3 -1.33 21.51 -11.35
C THR A 3 -2.60 21.87 -12.13
N ASP A 4 -2.76 21.35 -13.35
CA ASP A 4 -3.83 21.72 -14.28
C ASP A 4 -5.07 20.82 -14.18
N LEU A 5 -4.91 19.55 -13.78
CA LEU A 5 -5.95 18.53 -13.85
C LEU A 5 -6.59 18.16 -12.50
N LYS A 6 -5.96 18.50 -11.35
CA LYS A 6 -6.46 18.21 -9.99
C LYS A 6 -7.01 16.79 -9.80
N LEU A 7 -6.41 15.80 -10.46
CA LEU A 7 -6.84 14.40 -10.36
C LEU A 7 -6.21 13.74 -9.13
N PRO A 8 -6.98 13.01 -8.31
CA PRO A 8 -6.43 12.23 -7.22
C PRO A 8 -5.60 11.07 -7.79
N VAL A 9 -4.42 10.84 -7.21
CA VAL A 9 -3.57 9.70 -7.57
C VAL A 9 -3.68 8.65 -6.48
N LEU A 10 -4.12 7.46 -6.87
CA LEU A 10 -4.33 6.34 -5.96
C LEU A 10 -3.32 5.23 -6.28
N GLY A 11 -2.57 4.80 -5.28
CA GLY A 11 -1.60 3.72 -5.37
C GLY A 11 -2.20 2.39 -4.92
N LEU A 12 -2.22 1.41 -5.82
CA LEU A 12 -2.54 0.02 -5.51
C LEU A 12 -1.26 -0.82 -5.60
N VAL A 13 -0.86 -1.43 -4.49
CA VAL A 13 0.34 -2.28 -4.33
C VAL A 13 -0.01 -3.55 -3.56
N ASP A 14 0.89 -4.52 -3.57
CA ASP A 14 0.76 -5.73 -2.76
C ASP A 14 0.83 -5.41 -1.27
N SER A 15 0.21 -6.26 -0.44
CA SER A 15 0.25 -6.15 1.02
C SER A 15 1.58 -6.69 1.54
N ASP A 16 2.67 -6.04 1.17
CA ASP A 16 4.01 -6.35 1.65
C ASP A 16 4.85 -5.07 1.89
N PRO A 17 5.97 -5.17 2.62
CA PRO A 17 6.85 -4.05 2.89
C PRO A 17 7.49 -3.46 1.63
N TYR A 18 7.64 -4.25 0.56
CA TYR A 18 8.23 -3.78 -0.70
C TYR A 18 7.26 -2.88 -1.46
N GLY A 19 5.96 -3.21 -1.50
CA GLY A 19 4.90 -2.39 -2.06
C GLY A 19 4.82 -1.03 -1.37
N LEU A 20 4.92 -1.01 -0.04
CA LEU A 20 4.99 0.24 0.73
C LEU A 20 6.25 1.05 0.42
N LYS A 21 7.39 0.39 0.21
CA LYS A 21 8.64 1.05 -0.20
C LYS A 21 8.55 1.63 -1.61
N ILE A 22 7.83 0.97 -2.52
CA ILE A 22 7.55 1.53 -3.85
C ILE A 22 6.72 2.81 -3.72
N LEU A 23 5.64 2.77 -2.93
CA LEU A 23 4.82 3.97 -2.67
C LEU A 23 5.63 5.10 -2.03
N SER A 24 6.50 4.79 -1.07
CA SER A 24 7.33 5.81 -0.43
C SER A 24 8.29 6.49 -1.40
N VAL A 25 8.83 5.75 -2.37
CA VAL A 25 9.66 6.31 -3.45
C VAL A 25 8.84 7.23 -4.37
N TYR A 26 7.60 6.88 -4.68
CA TYR A 26 6.72 7.75 -5.48
C TYR A 26 6.24 9.01 -4.74
N MET A 27 6.05 8.93 -3.41
CA MET A 27 5.64 10.05 -2.57
C MET A 27 6.80 11.00 -2.26
N SER A 28 7.91 10.45 -1.74
CA SER A 28 9.05 11.24 -1.24
C SER A 28 10.14 11.46 -2.29
N GLY A 29 10.08 10.76 -3.42
CA GLY A 29 11.15 10.75 -4.41
C GLY A 29 12.25 9.74 -4.06
N SER A 30 12.89 9.17 -5.07
CA SER A 30 14.05 8.29 -4.87
C SER A 30 15.23 9.12 -4.36
N LYS A 31 15.91 8.67 -3.30
CA LYS A 31 17.15 9.27 -2.77
C LYS A 31 18.23 9.47 -3.85
N ASN A 32 18.18 8.70 -4.95
CA ASN A 32 19.13 8.77 -6.07
C ASN A 32 18.75 9.74 -7.21
N MET A 33 17.54 10.30 -7.24
CA MET A 33 17.07 11.22 -8.30
C MET A 33 16.52 12.54 -7.73
N SER A 34 17.14 13.01 -6.64
CA SER A 34 16.77 14.26 -5.95
C SER A 34 16.80 15.52 -6.84
N TYR A 35 17.52 15.49 -7.96
CA TYR A 35 17.66 16.63 -8.87
C TYR A 35 16.45 16.88 -9.80
N ASP A 36 15.68 15.84 -10.16
CA ASP A 36 14.47 15.95 -11.02
C ASP A 36 13.15 15.73 -10.24
N SER A 37 13.26 15.56 -8.92
CA SER A 37 12.16 15.09 -8.06
C SER A 37 10.98 16.05 -7.97
N TYR A 38 11.18 17.36 -8.13
CA TYR A 38 10.12 18.34 -7.88
C TYR A 38 8.92 18.23 -8.85
N ASN A 39 9.13 17.69 -10.06
CA ASN A 39 8.07 17.50 -11.06
C ASN A 39 7.51 16.06 -11.11
N LEU A 40 8.23 15.09 -10.53
CA LEU A 40 7.91 13.66 -10.61
C LEU A 40 7.31 13.09 -9.32
N THR A 41 7.57 13.69 -8.17
CA THR A 41 6.97 13.25 -6.91
C THR A 41 5.48 13.56 -6.86
N THR A 42 4.75 12.69 -6.18
CA THR A 42 3.31 12.86 -5.96
C THR A 42 3.08 12.73 -4.46
N PRO A 43 3.35 13.81 -3.70
CA PRO A 43 3.18 13.77 -2.25
C PRO A 43 1.73 13.49 -1.83
N ASP A 44 0.77 13.74 -2.72
CA ASP A 44 -0.66 13.46 -2.53
C ASP A 44 -1.12 12.07 -3.01
N ILE A 45 -0.20 11.12 -3.25
CA ILE A 45 -0.61 9.73 -3.51
C ILE A 45 -1.33 9.20 -2.28
N LYS A 46 -2.54 8.68 -2.50
CA LYS A 46 -3.29 7.94 -1.50
C LYS A 46 -3.01 6.46 -1.67
N TRP A 47 -2.77 5.73 -0.60
CA TRP A 47 -2.68 4.29 -0.63
C TRP A 47 -4.08 3.67 -0.60
N LEU A 48 -4.47 3.07 -1.72
CA LEU A 48 -5.77 2.42 -1.91
C LEU A 48 -5.80 1.01 -1.32
N GLY A 49 -4.65 0.33 -1.33
CA GLY A 49 -4.45 -1.01 -0.83
C GLY A 49 -3.49 -1.81 -1.71
N VAL A 50 -3.46 -3.13 -1.65
CA VAL A 50 -4.11 -4.00 -0.65
C VAL A 50 -3.48 -3.76 0.71
N ARG A 51 -4.29 -3.38 1.70
CA ARG A 51 -3.80 -3.16 3.07
C ARG A 51 -3.89 -4.44 3.89
N PRO A 52 -3.04 -4.61 4.90
CA PRO A 52 -3.13 -5.73 5.83
C PRO A 52 -4.47 -5.79 6.58
N SER A 53 -5.12 -4.64 6.87
CA SER A 53 -6.49 -4.62 7.40
C SER A 53 -7.52 -5.15 6.40
N ASP A 54 -7.33 -4.90 5.10
CA ASP A 54 -8.22 -5.37 4.03
C ASP A 54 -8.20 -6.90 3.95
N LEU A 55 -7.06 -7.55 4.20
CA LEU A 55 -6.95 -9.01 4.25
C LEU A 55 -7.97 -9.62 5.22
N ASN A 56 -8.16 -8.98 6.36
CA ASN A 56 -9.12 -9.39 7.38
C ASN A 56 -10.55 -8.94 7.05
N LYS A 57 -10.74 -7.71 6.56
CA LYS A 57 -12.05 -7.15 6.18
C LYS A 57 -12.72 -7.97 5.07
N TYR A 58 -11.97 -8.34 4.04
CA TYR A 58 -12.45 -9.14 2.90
C TYR A 58 -12.31 -10.65 3.11
N LYS A 59 -11.88 -11.08 4.31
CA LYS A 59 -11.68 -12.49 4.68
C LYS A 59 -10.88 -13.27 3.62
N ILE A 60 -9.79 -12.68 3.14
CA ILE A 60 -8.93 -13.33 2.15
C ILE A 60 -8.47 -14.68 2.70
N PRO A 61 -8.64 -15.80 1.96
CA PRO A 61 -8.29 -17.12 2.42
C PRO A 61 -6.83 -17.20 2.88
N GLU A 62 -6.56 -17.88 3.99
CA GLU A 62 -5.20 -18.08 4.50
C GLU A 62 -4.27 -18.75 3.48
N GLN A 63 -4.82 -19.60 2.60
CA GLN A 63 -4.09 -20.19 1.47
C GLN A 63 -3.50 -19.17 0.48
N CYS A 64 -4.07 -17.97 0.43
CA CYS A 64 -3.57 -16.85 -0.39
C CYS A 64 -2.75 -15.85 0.42
N ARG A 65 -2.62 -16.07 1.74
CA ARG A 65 -1.75 -15.30 2.62
C ARG A 65 -0.43 -16.06 2.74
N LEU A 66 0.65 -15.40 2.38
CA LEU A 66 1.99 -15.95 2.47
C LEU A 66 2.61 -15.51 3.80
N PRO A 67 3.37 -16.39 4.48
CA PRO A 67 4.15 -15.97 5.63
C PRO A 67 5.23 -14.98 5.18
N MET A 68 5.45 -13.95 5.98
CA MET A 68 6.55 -13.02 5.78
C MET A 68 7.89 -13.70 6.09
N THR A 69 8.90 -13.41 5.28
CA THR A 69 10.28 -13.81 5.57
C THR A 69 10.90 -12.91 6.64
N ASP A 70 11.97 -13.35 7.29
CA ASP A 70 12.68 -12.50 8.27
C ASP A 70 13.16 -11.18 7.67
N GLN A 71 13.51 -11.19 6.37
CA GLN A 71 13.89 -9.99 5.63
C GLN A 71 12.70 -9.05 5.40
N ASP A 72 11.51 -9.58 5.13
CA ASP A 72 10.28 -8.79 5.03
C ASP A 72 9.97 -8.11 6.38
N ILE A 73 10.02 -8.88 7.47
CA ILE A 73 9.78 -8.36 8.83
C ILE A 73 10.78 -7.26 9.18
N LYS A 74 12.06 -7.45 8.86
CA LYS A 74 13.10 -6.44 9.07
C LYS A 74 12.80 -5.17 8.25
N THR A 75 12.46 -5.33 6.98
CA THR A 75 12.12 -4.20 6.10
C THR A 75 10.88 -3.45 6.61
N GLY A 76 9.86 -4.16 7.08
CA GLY A 76 8.67 -3.56 7.68
C GLY A 76 8.98 -2.77 8.95
N LYS A 77 9.88 -3.28 9.81
CA LYS A 77 10.36 -2.55 10.98
C LYS A 77 11.18 -1.31 10.62
N ASP A 78 12.06 -1.42 9.63
CA ASP A 78 12.85 -0.30 9.13
C ASP A 78 11.91 0.80 8.57
N LEU A 79 10.84 0.41 7.87
CA LEU A 79 9.82 1.34 7.37
C LEU A 79 9.00 2.00 8.49
N LEU A 80 8.72 1.32 9.60
CA LEU A 80 8.08 1.94 10.78
C LEU A 80 8.94 3.06 11.38
N GLU A 81 10.25 3.04 11.14
CA GLU A 81 11.16 4.09 11.59
C GLU A 81 11.24 5.30 10.65
N GLU A 82 10.75 5.19 9.42
CA GLU A 82 10.78 6.26 8.42
C GLU A 82 9.81 7.40 8.76
N ASP A 83 10.25 8.64 8.50
CA ASP A 83 9.50 9.85 8.89
C ASP A 83 8.13 9.94 8.23
N PHE A 84 7.98 9.44 7.00
CA PHE A 84 6.69 9.49 6.29
C PHE A 84 5.64 8.56 6.92
N ILE A 85 6.06 7.38 7.41
CA ILE A 85 5.17 6.46 8.13
C ILE A 85 4.86 7.00 9.52
N LYS A 86 5.87 7.51 10.24
CA LYS A 86 5.67 8.10 11.58
C LYS A 86 4.75 9.32 11.56
N LYS A 87 4.75 10.08 10.45
CA LYS A 87 3.92 11.26 10.28
C LYS A 87 2.45 10.90 10.06
N ASP A 88 2.15 9.76 9.44
CA ASP A 88 0.78 9.31 9.20
C ASP A 88 0.42 8.08 10.04
N GLN A 89 -0.40 8.31 11.08
CA GLN A 89 -0.81 7.25 12.00
C GLN A 89 -1.57 6.11 11.33
N ASN A 90 -2.25 6.35 10.20
CA ASN A 90 -2.95 5.29 9.49
C ASN A 90 -1.96 4.33 8.83
N TRP A 91 -0.91 4.88 8.21
CA TRP A 91 0.16 4.08 7.62
C TRP A 91 0.93 3.29 8.67
N TYR A 92 1.22 3.93 9.80
CA TYR A 92 1.85 3.27 10.94
C TYR A 92 1.01 2.10 11.45
N ALA A 93 -0.30 2.29 11.64
CA ALA A 93 -1.19 1.26 12.14
C ALA A 93 -1.29 0.05 11.18
N GLU A 94 -1.38 0.28 9.87
CA GLU A 94 -1.40 -0.79 8.88
C GLU A 94 -0.06 -1.54 8.84
N LEU A 95 1.07 -0.83 8.84
CA LEU A 95 2.37 -1.46 8.81
C LEU A 95 2.69 -2.21 10.12
N GLU A 96 2.27 -1.68 11.27
CA GLU A 96 2.37 -2.37 12.56
C GLU A 96 1.51 -3.65 12.54
N LEU A 97 0.30 -3.59 11.99
CA LEU A 97 -0.56 -4.75 11.81
C LEU A 97 0.12 -5.80 10.92
N MET A 98 0.74 -5.40 9.81
CA MET A 98 1.49 -6.29 8.90
C MET A 98 2.62 -7.02 9.64
N VAL A 99 3.45 -6.28 10.38
CA VAL A 99 4.59 -6.84 11.12
C VAL A 99 4.11 -7.75 12.26
N LYS A 100 2.94 -7.46 12.84
CA LYS A 100 2.33 -8.24 13.92
C LYS A 100 1.70 -9.54 13.42
N THR A 101 0.97 -9.50 12.31
CA THR A 101 0.38 -10.71 11.69
C THR A 101 1.45 -11.57 11.04
N LYS A 102 2.55 -10.96 10.56
CA LYS A 102 3.62 -11.62 9.79
C LYS A 102 3.08 -12.31 8.54
N GLU A 103 2.02 -11.75 7.96
CA GLU A 103 1.36 -12.23 6.75
C GLU A 103 1.51 -11.19 5.65
N LYS A 104 1.78 -11.64 4.44
CA LYS A 104 1.75 -10.86 3.22
C LYS A 104 0.74 -11.43 2.24
N ALA A 105 0.27 -10.62 1.32
CA ALA A 105 -0.64 -11.06 0.29
C ALA A 105 -0.45 -10.25 -0.98
N GLU A 106 -0.52 -10.94 -2.11
CA GLU A 106 -0.51 -10.30 -3.43
C GLU A 106 -1.89 -9.72 -3.75
N ILE A 107 -1.95 -8.71 -4.61
CA ILE A 107 -3.21 -8.19 -5.17
C ILE A 107 -4.00 -9.33 -5.82
N GLN A 108 -3.30 -10.32 -6.40
CA GLN A 108 -3.90 -11.51 -7.00
C GLN A 108 -4.66 -12.38 -6.00
N ALA A 109 -4.40 -12.26 -4.69
CA ALA A 109 -5.16 -12.95 -3.67
C ALA A 109 -6.64 -12.56 -3.69
N LEU A 110 -6.98 -11.33 -4.11
CA LEU A 110 -8.36 -10.89 -4.30
C LEU A 110 -9.06 -11.65 -5.44
N SER A 111 -8.30 -12.14 -6.42
CA SER A 111 -8.82 -12.97 -7.51
C SER A 111 -9.26 -14.36 -7.05
N SER A 112 -8.95 -14.78 -5.80
CA SER A 112 -9.44 -16.04 -5.25
C SER A 112 -10.97 -16.07 -5.14
N PHE A 113 -11.61 -14.90 -5.03
CA PHE A 113 -13.06 -14.76 -5.02
C PHE A 113 -13.68 -14.67 -6.42
N GLY A 114 -12.83 -14.58 -7.45
CA GLY A 114 -13.22 -14.43 -8.85
C GLY A 114 -12.26 -13.49 -9.58
N PHE A 115 -11.95 -13.79 -10.84
CA PHE A 115 -11.02 -12.99 -11.66
C PHE A 115 -11.40 -11.50 -11.74
N GLN A 116 -12.70 -11.20 -11.69
CA GLN A 116 -13.23 -9.85 -11.79
C GLN A 116 -13.48 -9.18 -10.42
N TYR A 117 -13.22 -9.86 -9.29
CA TYR A 117 -13.51 -9.34 -7.96
C TYR A 117 -12.77 -8.02 -7.68
N LEU A 118 -11.52 -7.92 -8.13
CA LEU A 118 -10.72 -6.69 -7.99
C LEU A 118 -11.40 -5.51 -8.68
N SER A 119 -11.83 -5.68 -9.94
CA SER A 119 -12.37 -4.59 -10.77
C SER A 119 -13.85 -4.30 -10.51
N GLU A 120 -14.66 -5.30 -10.16
CA GLU A 120 -16.11 -5.16 -10.02
C GLU A 120 -16.55 -4.92 -8.59
N VAL A 121 -15.77 -5.36 -7.60
CA VAL A 121 -16.14 -5.26 -6.18
C VAL A 121 -15.14 -4.41 -5.41
N TYR A 122 -13.87 -4.81 -5.38
CA TYR A 122 -12.88 -4.18 -4.50
C TYR A 122 -12.62 -2.71 -4.87
N LEU A 123 -12.22 -2.43 -6.11
CA LEU A 123 -11.92 -1.07 -6.57
C LEU A 123 -13.15 -0.15 -6.48
N PRO A 124 -14.35 -0.53 -6.99
CA PRO A 124 -15.52 0.35 -6.91
C PRO A 124 -15.95 0.64 -5.48
N THR A 125 -15.92 -0.37 -4.60
CA THR A 125 -16.28 -0.19 -3.17
C THR A 125 -15.32 0.78 -2.49
N LYS A 126 -14.00 0.55 -2.65
CA LYS A 126 -12.96 1.43 -2.11
C LYS A 126 -13.09 2.87 -2.62
N LEU A 127 -13.40 3.02 -3.90
CA LEU A 127 -13.56 4.33 -4.53
C LEU A 127 -14.80 5.07 -4.01
N GLN A 128 -15.92 4.38 -3.82
CA GLN A 128 -17.16 4.93 -3.28
C GLN A 128 -17.05 5.29 -1.80
N GLU A 129 -16.44 4.41 -0.99
CA GLU A 129 -16.19 4.65 0.44
C GLU A 129 -15.10 5.70 0.68
N LYS A 130 -14.35 6.07 -0.36
CA LYS A 130 -13.13 6.89 -0.27
C LYS A 130 -12.13 6.31 0.72
N ASP A 131 -12.05 4.99 0.76
CA ASP A 131 -11.28 4.21 1.71
C ASP A 131 -9.84 4.02 1.20
N TRP A 132 -9.09 5.12 1.27
CA TRP A 132 -7.66 5.22 0.98
C TRP A 132 -7.01 6.11 2.04
N ILE A 133 -5.72 5.88 2.31
CA ILE A 133 -4.96 6.66 3.31
C ILE A 133 -3.85 7.46 2.65
#